data_AF-A0A927SC71-F1
#
_entry.id   AF-A0A927SC71-F1
#
_cell.length_a   1.000
_cell.length_b   1.000
_cell.length_c   1.000
_cell.angle_alpha   90.00
_cell.angle_beta   90.00
_cell.angle_gamma   90.00
#
_symmetry.space_group_name_H-M   'P 1'
#
loop_
_entity.id
_entity.type
_entity.pdbx_description
1 polymer ?
#
loop_
_entity_poly.entity_id
_entity_poly.type
_entity_poly.pdbx_seq_one_letter_code
_entity_poly.pdbx_strand_id
1 'polypeptide(L)'
;MIEYRYASDEHRRDVIDFINYVFSQAACPHDFKTLIPKVYADGRGYADIHAIVLEDNYVRGVVAQLPNEFTYGGRKLKTGYIGSVSTYKYSRGSGYMIKLMEMQAENAVKQGIDVMLLGGQRQRYEYYGYSPIGGQYRYDFVHANIHTA
;
A
#
# COMPACT_ATOMS: atom_id res chain seq x y z
N MET A 1 11.20 16.36 -15.87
CA MET A 1 11.45 14.97 -16.32
C MET A 1 10.65 14.02 -15.45
N ILE A 2 9.93 13.07 -16.04
CA ILE A 2 9.14 12.06 -15.32
C ILE A 2 9.86 10.71 -15.42
N GLU A 3 10.07 10.06 -14.28
CA GLU A 3 10.72 8.75 -14.18
C GLU A 3 9.88 7.81 -13.31
N TYR A 4 9.69 6.57 -13.76
CA TYR A 4 9.05 5.51 -12.99
C TYR A 4 10.08 4.45 -12.64
N ARG A 5 10.16 4.07 -11.37
CA ARG A 5 11.16 3.11 -10.89
C ARG A 5 10.73 2.44 -9.59
N TYR A 6 11.45 1.39 -9.22
CA TYR A 6 11.45 0.91 -7.84
C TYR A 6 12.37 1.76 -6.98
N ALA A 7 11.92 2.07 -5.77
CA ALA A 7 12.70 2.83 -4.80
C ALA A 7 13.92 2.00 -4.33
N SER A 8 15.07 2.67 -4.28
CA SER A 8 16.25 2.20 -3.55
C SER A 8 16.29 2.80 -2.14
N ASP A 9 17.26 2.37 -1.32
CA ASP A 9 17.46 2.92 0.02
C ASP A 9 17.71 4.45 0.03
N GLU A 10 18.27 5.00 -1.05
CA GLU A 10 18.46 6.46 -1.21
C GLU A 10 17.14 7.22 -1.21
N HIS A 11 16.08 6.62 -1.75
CA HIS A 11 14.74 7.22 -1.84
C HIS A 11 13.95 7.06 -0.54
N ARG A 12 14.42 6.24 0.40
CA ARG A 12 13.66 5.82 1.58
C ARG A 12 13.11 7.01 2.37
N ARG A 13 13.97 8.01 2.60
CA ARG A 13 13.58 9.20 3.36
C ARG A 13 12.44 9.94 2.65
N ASP A 14 12.62 10.23 1.37
CA ASP A 14 11.66 11.00 0.58
C ASP A 14 10.32 10.28 0.44
N VAL A 15 10.34 8.95 0.29
CA VAL A 15 9.11 8.15 0.23
C VAL A 15 8.40 8.14 1.58
N ILE A 16 9.10 7.97 2.70
CA ILE A 16 8.50 8.03 4.05
C ILE A 16 7.89 9.41 4.32
N ASP A 17 8.64 10.47 4.04
CA ASP A 17 8.17 11.85 4.20
C ASP A 17 6.94 12.12 3.32
N PHE A 18 6.96 11.63 2.07
CA PHE A 18 5.84 11.75 1.15
C PHE A 18 4.58 11.02 1.63
N ILE A 19 4.67 9.76 2.05
CA ILE A 19 3.49 9.00 2.50
C ILE A 19 2.96 9.56 3.83
N ASN A 20 3.84 9.97 4.75
CA ASN A 20 3.43 10.68 5.97
C ASN A 20 2.65 11.94 5.62
N TYR A 21 3.15 12.75 4.68
CA TYR A 21 2.50 13.96 4.22
C TYR A 21 1.13 13.69 3.57
N VAL A 22 1.05 12.80 2.58
CA VAL A 22 -0.20 12.55 1.83
C VAL A 22 -1.29 11.98 2.73
N PHE A 23 -0.97 11.00 3.57
CA PHE A 23 -1.95 10.37 4.46
C PHE A 23 -2.35 11.30 5.62
N SER A 24 -1.43 12.15 6.10
CA SER A 24 -1.76 13.16 7.11
C SER A 24 -2.79 14.18 6.64
N GLN A 25 -2.77 14.55 5.36
CA GLN A 25 -3.76 15.48 4.80
C GLN A 25 -5.16 14.87 4.64
N ALA A 26 -5.28 13.55 4.68
CA ALA A 26 -6.55 12.86 4.44
C ALA A 26 -7.37 12.65 5.72
N ALA A 27 -6.74 12.63 6.90
CA ALA A 27 -7.43 12.29 8.14
C ALA A 27 -6.80 12.95 9.39
N CYS A 28 -5.71 12.38 9.89
CA CYS A 28 -5.02 12.79 11.11
C CYS A 28 -3.51 12.69 10.88
N PRO A 29 -2.64 13.25 11.74
CA PRO A 29 -1.20 13.05 11.61
C PRO A 29 -0.81 11.58 11.52
N HIS A 30 -0.03 11.22 10.50
CA HIS A 30 0.49 9.87 10.28
C HIS A 30 2.02 9.86 10.43
N ASP A 31 2.50 8.84 11.13
CA ASP A 31 3.91 8.43 11.09
C ASP A 31 3.97 6.94 10.76
N PHE A 32 4.33 6.63 9.51
CA PHE A 32 4.41 5.26 9.00
C PHE A 32 5.45 4.40 9.71
N LYS A 33 6.52 4.99 10.29
CA LYS A 33 7.49 4.23 11.08
C LYS A 33 6.84 3.66 12.34
N THR A 34 5.93 4.41 12.94
CA THR A 34 5.18 4.00 14.14
C THR A 34 3.93 3.19 13.81
N LEU A 35 3.21 3.54 12.73
CA LEU A 35 1.97 2.86 12.33
C LEU A 35 2.22 1.48 11.73
N ILE A 36 3.29 1.32 10.94
CA ILE A 36 3.63 0.06 10.27
C ILE A 36 5.14 -0.22 10.40
N PRO A 37 5.64 -0.43 11.63
CA PRO A 37 7.08 -0.59 11.90
C PRO A 37 7.68 -1.77 11.16
N LYS A 38 6.89 -2.83 10.93
CA LYS A 38 7.33 -4.02 10.18
C LYS A 38 7.79 -3.70 8.74
N VAL A 39 7.35 -2.58 8.16
CA VAL A 39 7.77 -2.13 6.82
C VAL A 39 8.72 -0.94 6.92
N TYR A 40 8.41 0.05 7.77
CA TYR A 40 9.06 1.37 7.68
C TYR A 40 10.07 1.69 8.78
N ALA A 41 10.15 0.89 9.85
CA ALA A 41 11.15 1.11 10.90
C ALA A 41 12.57 1.03 10.35
N ASP A 42 13.51 1.74 10.97
CA ASP A 42 14.89 1.78 10.52
C ASP A 42 15.53 0.38 10.49
N GLY A 43 16.41 0.12 9.53
CA GLY A 43 17.03 -1.20 9.32
C GLY A 43 16.14 -2.25 8.64
N ARG A 44 14.89 -1.93 8.26
CA ARG A 44 14.04 -2.81 7.43
C ARG A 44 14.43 -2.73 5.95
N GLY A 45 14.35 -3.84 5.22
CA GLY A 45 14.59 -3.85 3.77
C GLY A 45 13.56 -3.01 3.03
N TYR A 46 14.03 -2.20 2.07
CA TYR A 46 13.20 -1.25 1.32
C TYR A 46 13.09 -1.58 -0.18
N ALA A 47 14.07 -2.33 -0.70
CA ALA A 47 14.14 -2.70 -2.10
C ALA A 47 12.93 -3.52 -2.56
N ASP A 48 12.51 -3.30 -3.80
CA ASP A 48 11.45 -4.03 -4.53
C ASP A 48 10.04 -4.02 -3.90
N ILE A 49 9.84 -3.21 -2.85
CA ILE A 49 8.53 -3.00 -2.22
C ILE A 49 7.82 -1.80 -2.87
N HIS A 50 8.50 -0.67 -3.03
CA HIS A 50 7.88 0.59 -3.44
C HIS A 50 8.15 0.91 -4.91
N ALA A 51 7.09 0.89 -5.72
CA ALA A 51 7.09 1.55 -7.03
C ALA A 51 6.82 3.05 -6.81
N ILE A 52 7.64 3.90 -7.41
CA ILE A 52 7.58 5.36 -7.27
C ILE A 52 7.61 6.05 -8.63
N VAL A 53 6.99 7.22 -8.68
CA VAL A 53 7.16 8.17 -9.79
C VAL A 53 7.88 9.42 -9.26
N LEU A 54 8.95 9.79 -9.96
CA LEU A 54 9.69 11.02 -9.75
C LEU A 54 9.30 12.02 -10.84
N GLU A 55 9.02 13.26 -10.45
CA GLU A 55 8.88 14.40 -11.37
C GLU A 55 9.84 15.48 -10.91
N ASP A 56 10.83 15.79 -11.75
CA ASP A 56 11.92 16.71 -11.43
C ASP A 56 12.65 16.35 -10.12
N ASN A 57 12.91 15.04 -9.95
CA ASN A 57 13.51 14.43 -8.76
C ASN A 57 12.67 14.42 -7.48
N TYR A 58 11.42 14.89 -7.53
CA TYR A 58 10.51 14.80 -6.38
C TYR A 58 9.59 13.59 -6.49
N VAL A 59 9.41 12.85 -5.39
CA VAL A 59 8.40 11.80 -5.30
C VAL A 59 7.01 12.41 -5.49
N ARG A 60 6.32 12.00 -6.56
CA ARG A 60 4.94 12.44 -6.86
C ARG A 60 3.90 11.35 -6.68
N GLY A 61 4.32 10.11 -6.52
CA GLY A 61 3.42 9.01 -6.27
C GLY A 61 4.15 7.76 -5.82
N VAL A 62 3.47 6.98 -5.00
CA VAL A 62 4.00 5.77 -4.37
C VAL A 62 2.93 4.69 -4.39
N VAL A 63 3.33 3.46 -4.70
CA VAL A 63 2.55 2.25 -4.44
C VAL A 63 3.50 1.22 -3.83
N ALA A 64 3.18 0.68 -2.66
CA ALA A 64 3.94 -0.37 -2.01
C ALA A 64 3.28 -1.74 -2.25
N GLN A 65 4.09 -2.79 -2.43
CA GLN A 65 3.66 -4.18 -2.43
C GLN A 65 4.47 -4.96 -1.39
N LEU A 66 3.83 -5.35 -0.29
CA LEU A 66 4.46 -6.14 0.75
C LEU A 66 4.16 -7.64 0.52
N PRO A 67 5.15 -8.46 0.14
CA PRO A 67 4.96 -9.90 0.00
C PRO A 67 4.69 -10.55 1.37
N ASN A 68 3.82 -11.55 1.38
CA ASN A 68 3.48 -12.36 2.56
C ASN A 68 3.00 -13.75 2.13
N GLU A 69 2.90 -14.70 3.08
CA GLU A 69 2.38 -16.05 2.83
C GLU A 69 1.21 -16.36 3.78
N PHE A 70 0.12 -16.89 3.23
CA PHE A 70 -1.00 -17.44 4.01
C PHE A 70 -1.16 -18.92 3.81
N THR A 71 -1.84 -19.56 4.75
CA THR A 71 -2.36 -20.91 4.57
C THR A 71 -3.87 -20.85 4.44
N TYR A 72 -4.41 -21.39 3.36
CA TYR A 72 -5.84 -21.53 3.12
C TYR A 72 -6.15 -22.96 2.67
N GLY A 73 -7.07 -23.64 3.38
CA GLY A 73 -7.41 -25.03 3.09
C GLY A 73 -6.21 -25.98 3.08
N GLY A 74 -5.20 -25.74 3.93
CA GLY A 74 -3.96 -26.53 3.98
C GLY A 74 -2.94 -26.23 2.87
N ARG A 75 -3.20 -25.26 1.98
CA ARG A 75 -2.26 -24.83 0.92
C ARG A 75 -1.63 -23.49 1.26
N LYS A 76 -0.34 -23.37 0.95
CA LYS A 76 0.37 -22.08 1.00
C LYS A 76 -0.06 -21.21 -0.18
N LEU A 77 -0.30 -19.94 0.09
CA LEU A 77 -0.66 -18.92 -0.88
C LEU A 77 0.27 -17.72 -0.70
N LYS A 78 1.03 -17.38 -1.74
CA LYS A 78 1.85 -16.16 -1.75
C LYS A 78 0.97 -14.98 -2.08
N THR A 79 1.07 -13.93 -1.27
CA THR A 79 0.24 -12.74 -1.39
C THR A 79 1.06 -11.47 -1.46
N GLY A 80 0.56 -10.49 -2.21
CA GLY A 80 1.15 -9.15 -2.31
C GLY A 80 0.20 -8.11 -1.75
N TYR A 81 0.52 -7.57 -0.57
CA TYR A 81 -0.30 -6.52 0.03
C TYR A 81 0.02 -5.16 -0.60
N ILE A 82 -0.92 -4.66 -1.40
CA ILE A 82 -0.86 -3.30 -1.93
C ILE A 82 -1.22 -2.31 -0.83
N GLY A 83 -0.31 -1.35 -0.62
CA GLY A 83 -0.43 -0.32 0.40
C GLY A 83 0.23 0.98 -0.03
N SER A 84 0.12 1.99 0.83
CA SER A 84 0.72 3.33 0.62
C SER A 84 0.40 3.96 -0.74
N VAL A 85 -0.70 3.56 -1.38
CA VAL A 85 -1.18 4.09 -2.66
C VAL A 85 -1.46 5.58 -2.48
N SER A 86 -0.59 6.40 -3.05
CA SER A 86 -0.61 7.84 -2.82
C SER A 86 -0.11 8.61 -4.02
N THR A 87 -0.72 9.77 -4.27
CA THR A 87 -0.33 10.70 -5.32
C THR A 87 -0.30 12.09 -4.74
N TYR A 88 0.68 12.88 -5.17
CA TYR A 88 0.76 14.29 -4.80
C TYR A 88 -0.51 15.02 -5.22
N LYS A 89 -1.03 15.90 -4.34
CA LYS A 89 -2.35 16.50 -4.53
C LYS A 89 -2.52 17.28 -5.84
N TYR A 90 -1.44 17.90 -6.33
CA TYR A 90 -1.43 18.66 -7.59
C TYR A 90 -1.01 17.81 -8.81
N SER A 91 -0.68 16.54 -8.61
CA SER A 91 -0.39 15.58 -9.70
C SER A 91 -1.56 14.62 -9.92
N ARG A 92 -2.75 14.95 -9.42
CA ARG A 92 -3.97 14.17 -9.65
C ARG A 92 -4.39 14.31 -11.12
N GLY A 93 -4.84 13.20 -11.71
CA GLY A 93 -5.22 13.16 -13.14
C GLY A 93 -4.05 12.91 -14.09
N SER A 94 -2.79 12.88 -13.61
CA SER A 94 -1.60 12.65 -14.45
C SER A 94 -1.42 11.20 -14.92
N GLY A 95 -2.27 10.26 -14.50
CA GLY A 95 -2.14 8.83 -14.83
C GLY A 95 -1.08 8.07 -14.02
N TYR A 96 -0.38 8.72 -13.08
CA TYR A 96 0.71 8.11 -12.30
C TYR A 96 0.33 6.80 -11.61
N MET A 97 -0.85 6.73 -10.99
CA MET A 97 -1.30 5.51 -10.30
C MET A 97 -1.59 4.36 -11.25
N ILE A 98 -2.01 4.65 -12.49
CA ILE A 98 -2.22 3.59 -13.49
C ILE A 98 -0.89 2.89 -13.72
N LYS A 99 0.17 3.67 -13.98
CA LYS A 99 1.48 3.11 -14.25
C LYS A 99 2.10 2.41 -13.04
N LEU A 100 1.99 2.97 -11.84
CA LEU A 100 2.53 2.34 -10.63
C LEU A 100 1.80 1.04 -10.26
N MET A 101 0.49 0.97 -10.46
CA MET A 101 -0.27 -0.28 -10.23
C MET A 101 0.08 -1.35 -11.25
N GLU A 102 0.28 -0.99 -12.53
CA GLU A 102 0.80 -1.91 -13.56
C GLU A 102 2.17 -2.47 -13.18
N MET A 103 3.10 -1.60 -12.75
CA MET A 103 4.42 -2.04 -12.28
C MET A 103 4.32 -3.07 -11.16
N GLN A 104 3.43 -2.85 -10.19
CA GLN A 104 3.24 -3.80 -9.11
C GLN A 104 2.63 -5.12 -9.56
N ALA A 105 1.67 -5.10 -10.49
CA ALA A 105 1.15 -6.33 -11.09
C ALA A 105 2.24 -7.13 -11.82
N GLU A 106 3.09 -6.46 -12.61
CA GLU A 106 4.23 -7.09 -13.27
C GLU A 106 5.22 -7.69 -12.26
N ASN A 107 5.50 -6.97 -11.17
CA ASN A 107 6.39 -7.44 -10.11
C ASN A 107 5.79 -8.61 -9.31
N ALA A 108 4.47 -8.61 -9.07
CA ALA A 108 3.77 -9.74 -8.46
C ALA A 108 3.94 -11.01 -9.30
N VAL A 109 3.78 -10.93 -10.62
CA VAL A 109 4.02 -12.05 -11.53
C VAL A 109 5.47 -12.53 -11.45
N LYS A 110 6.45 -11.60 -11.49
CA LYS A 110 7.88 -11.94 -11.39
C LYS A 110 8.24 -12.63 -10.07
N GLN A 111 7.60 -12.23 -8.97
CA GLN A 111 7.84 -12.81 -7.64
C GLN A 111 7.04 -14.11 -7.39
N GLY A 112 6.18 -14.50 -8.33
CA GLY A 112 5.29 -15.66 -8.17
C GLY A 112 4.26 -15.44 -7.06
N ILE A 113 3.75 -14.22 -6.93
CA ILE A 113 2.61 -13.91 -6.05
C ILE A 113 1.34 -14.44 -6.69
N ASP A 114 0.58 -15.22 -5.94
CA ASP A 114 -0.66 -15.84 -6.41
C ASP A 114 -1.83 -14.84 -6.39
N VAL A 115 -1.89 -13.99 -5.35
CA VAL A 115 -3.00 -13.04 -5.14
C VAL A 115 -2.48 -11.71 -4.58
N MET A 116 -2.87 -10.60 -5.20
CA MET A 116 -2.68 -9.27 -4.62
C MET A 116 -3.88 -8.89 -3.75
N LEU A 117 -3.60 -8.33 -2.58
CA LEU A 117 -4.58 -7.95 -1.57
C LEU A 117 -4.47 -6.45 -1.30
N LEU A 118 -5.58 -5.75 -1.17
CA LEU A 118 -5.56 -4.35 -0.79
C LEU A 118 -6.73 -3.99 0.13
N GLY A 119 -6.54 -2.94 0.93
CA GLY A 119 -7.63 -2.22 1.58
C GLY A 119 -7.87 -0.87 0.88
N GLY A 120 -9.12 -0.42 0.81
CA GLY A 120 -9.43 0.92 0.30
C GLY A 120 -10.80 1.06 -0.36
N GLN A 121 -10.99 2.16 -1.10
CA GLN A 121 -12.23 2.43 -1.81
C GLN A 121 -12.38 1.52 -3.02
N ARG A 122 -13.32 0.57 -2.92
CA ARG A 122 -13.66 -0.43 -3.94
C ARG A 122 -13.64 0.11 -5.39
N GLN A 123 -14.36 1.19 -5.63
CA GLN A 123 -14.54 1.78 -6.97
C GLN A 123 -13.23 2.18 -7.68
N ARG A 124 -12.14 2.41 -6.94
CA ARG A 124 -10.86 2.83 -7.53
C ARG A 124 -10.05 1.67 -8.07
N TYR A 125 -10.28 0.46 -7.55
CA TYR A 125 -9.40 -0.68 -7.77
C TYR A 125 -10.01 -1.77 -8.66
N GLU A 126 -11.32 -1.74 -8.89
CA GLU A 126 -11.98 -2.64 -9.85
C GLU A 126 -11.39 -2.49 -11.28
N TYR A 127 -10.97 -1.27 -11.66
CA TYR A 127 -10.27 -1.03 -12.92
C TYR A 127 -8.99 -1.87 -13.08
N TYR A 128 -8.30 -2.17 -11.98
CA TYR A 128 -7.08 -3.00 -11.98
C TYR A 128 -7.37 -4.49 -11.73
N GLY A 129 -8.64 -4.91 -11.84
CA GLY A 129 -9.06 -6.31 -11.67
C GLY A 129 -9.28 -6.75 -10.21
N TYR A 130 -9.25 -5.82 -9.24
CA TYR A 130 -9.57 -6.18 -7.85
C TYR A 130 -11.07 -6.41 -7.68
N SER A 131 -11.40 -7.41 -6.89
CA SER A 131 -12.77 -7.75 -6.51
C SER A 131 -12.87 -7.94 -4.99
N PRO A 132 -14.02 -7.68 -4.34
CA PRO A 132 -14.20 -7.97 -2.92
C PRO A 132 -14.07 -9.47 -2.63
N ILE A 133 -13.29 -9.81 -1.61
CA ILE A 133 -13.02 -11.20 -1.23
C ILE A 133 -13.48 -11.57 0.20
N GLY A 134 -14.11 -10.64 0.93
CA GLY A 134 -14.53 -10.86 2.31
C GLY A 134 -15.35 -9.73 2.92
N GLY A 135 -15.79 -9.93 4.15
CA GLY A 135 -16.56 -8.96 4.94
C GLY A 135 -15.90 -8.67 6.28
N GLN A 136 -16.14 -7.47 6.81
CA GLN A 136 -15.76 -7.10 8.17
C GLN A 136 -17.03 -7.04 9.03
N TYR A 137 -17.06 -7.80 10.12
CA TYR A 137 -18.09 -7.65 11.15
C TYR A 137 -17.59 -6.63 12.18
N ARG A 138 -18.41 -5.62 12.48
CA ARG A 138 -18.17 -4.64 13.55
C ARG A 138 -19.28 -4.81 14.59
N TYR A 139 -18.88 -5.01 15.83
CA TYR A 139 -19.78 -5.14 16.97
C TYR A 139 -19.52 -3.98 17.91
N ASP A 140 -20.59 -3.28 18.29
CA ASP A 140 -20.55 -2.25 19.31
C ASP A 140 -21.22 -2.80 20.57
N PHE A 141 -20.45 -2.91 21.64
CA PHE A 141 -20.96 -3.38 22.92
C PHE A 141 -21.26 -2.20 23.82
N VAL A 142 -22.46 -2.18 24.37
CA VAL A 142 -22.87 -1.23 25.42
C VAL A 142 -23.13 -1.98 26.71
N HIS A 143 -22.98 -1.31 27.85
CA HIS A 143 -23.14 -1.93 29.16
C HIS A 143 -24.50 -2.64 29.33
N ALA A 144 -25.57 -2.12 28.72
CA ALA A 144 -26.89 -2.77 28.76
C ALA A 144 -26.95 -4.14 28.06
N ASN A 145 -26.01 -4.41 27.14
CA ASN A 145 -25.96 -5.63 26.32
C ASN A 145 -24.92 -6.64 26.83
N ILE A 146 -24.22 -6.34 27.92
CA ILE A 146 -23.25 -7.25 28.55
C ILE A 146 -23.79 -7.62 29.94
N HIS A 147 -23.99 -8.91 30.19
CA HIS A 147 -24.22 -9.43 31.54
C HIS A 147 -22.93 -10.07 32.03
N THR A 148 -22.32 -9.51 33.07
CA THR A 148 -21.21 -10.16 33.78
C THR A 148 -21.80 -11.12 34.80
N ALA A 149 -21.35 -12.37 34.77
CA ALA A 149 -21.66 -13.38 35.77
C ALA A 149 -20.90 -13.11 37.09
#